data_AF-A0A662WAH5-F1
#
_entry.id   AF-A0A662WAH5-F1
#
_cell.length_a   1.000
_cell.length_b   1.000
_cell.length_c   1.000
_cell.angle_alpha   90.00
_cell.angle_beta   90.00
_cell.angle_gamma   90.00
#
_symmetry.space_group_name_H-M   'P 1'
#
loop_
_entity.id
_entity.type
_entity.pdbx_description
1 polymer ?
#
loop_
_entity_poly.entity_id
_entity_poly.type
_entity_poly.pdbx_seq_one_letter_code
_entity_poly.pdbx_strand_id
1 'polypeptide(L)'
;MGSPETFKLDTALFARVYLGSNFVNIPLVCRKCGKCCEKLSHVVYYPDRREIEVENIEEIREFLGIRYYEVLEELEREVGGINAVMVSPCPFLRNGKCTVYPARPASCKSFPIYGDFGVGCPALRRFEEVLKALGCEKAERVCMPLDSVEKGKPSKAFVEKYLSIAEEEEIELFFALNSVADFI
;
A
#
# COMPACT_ATOMS: atom_id res chain seq x y z
N MET A 1 24.89 6.37 -12.88
CA MET A 1 24.28 6.61 -11.56
C MET A 1 22.97 7.34 -11.81
N GLY A 2 21.89 6.60 -12.03
CA GLY A 2 20.56 7.22 -12.16
C GLY A 2 20.16 7.77 -10.80
N SER A 3 19.68 9.01 -10.75
CA SER A 3 19.01 9.54 -9.58
C SER A 3 17.92 8.56 -9.14
N PRO A 4 17.68 8.36 -7.82
CA PRO A 4 16.45 7.71 -7.40
C PRO A 4 15.33 8.64 -7.85
N GLU A 5 14.64 8.30 -8.94
CA GLU A 5 13.40 8.95 -9.31
C GLU A 5 12.54 8.96 -8.05
N THR A 6 12.20 10.15 -7.59
CA THR A 6 11.26 10.36 -6.48
C THR A 6 9.98 9.62 -6.83
N PHE A 7 9.81 8.45 -6.24
CA PHE A 7 8.68 7.57 -6.49
C PHE A 7 7.38 8.31 -6.21
N LYS A 8 6.53 8.40 -7.24
CA LYS A 8 5.19 8.96 -7.13
C LYS A 8 4.25 7.82 -6.77
N LEU A 9 3.46 8.01 -5.72
CA LEU A 9 2.40 7.07 -5.36
C LEU A 9 1.46 6.89 -6.57
N ASP A 10 1.40 5.68 -7.13
CA ASP A 10 0.61 5.36 -8.32
C ASP A 10 -0.82 4.92 -7.97
N THR A 11 -1.00 4.31 -6.80
CA THR A 11 -2.25 3.72 -6.33
C THR A 11 -2.67 4.39 -5.02
N ALA A 12 -3.90 4.88 -4.97
CA ALA A 12 -4.50 5.45 -3.78
C ALA A 12 -5.41 4.43 -3.08
N LEU A 13 -5.27 4.32 -1.76
CA LEU A 13 -6.23 3.64 -0.90
C LEU A 13 -6.98 4.69 -0.09
N PHE A 14 -8.31 4.69 -0.12
CA PHE A 14 -9.10 5.70 0.58
C PHE A 14 -10.51 5.23 0.89
N ALA A 15 -11.16 5.95 1.79
CA ALA A 15 -12.59 5.88 2.06
C ALA A 15 -13.27 7.05 1.36
N ARG A 16 -14.23 6.76 0.49
CA ARG A 16 -15.14 7.77 -0.03
C ARG A 16 -16.34 7.89 0.91
N VAL A 17 -16.53 9.09 1.45
CA VAL A 17 -17.60 9.42 2.39
C VAL A 17 -18.52 10.45 1.77
N TYR A 18 -19.79 10.10 1.63
CA TYR A 18 -20.82 10.98 1.07
C TYR A 18 -21.40 11.88 2.16
N LEU A 19 -21.36 13.20 1.94
CA LEU A 19 -21.82 14.26 2.83
C LEU A 19 -22.94 15.04 2.11
N GLY A 20 -24.12 14.43 2.01
CA GLY A 20 -25.23 14.96 1.21
C GLY A 20 -24.97 14.78 -0.28
N SER A 21 -24.96 15.88 -1.05
CA SER A 21 -24.66 15.88 -2.50
C SER A 21 -23.17 15.90 -2.84
N ASN A 22 -22.30 16.09 -1.85
CA ASN A 22 -20.85 16.08 -2.01
C ASN A 22 -20.24 14.81 -1.39
N PHE A 23 -18.97 14.57 -1.68
CA PHE A 23 -18.20 13.52 -1.01
C PHE A 23 -16.79 14.01 -0.69
N VAL A 24 -16.12 13.29 0.21
CA VAL A 24 -14.72 13.48 0.58
C VAL A 24 -14.00 12.13 0.51
N ASN A 25 -12.76 12.16 0.04
CA ASN A 25 -11.89 10.99 0.00
C ASN A 25 -10.90 11.07 1.17
N ILE A 26 -11.01 10.17 2.14
CA ILE A 26 -10.14 10.12 3.32
C ILE A 26 -9.06 9.07 3.06
N PRO A 27 -7.76 9.42 3.04
CA PRO A 27 -6.69 8.52 2.65
C PRO A 27 -6.38 7.46 3.71
N LEU A 28 -6.00 6.28 3.24
CA LEU A 28 -5.30 5.26 4.02
C LEU A 28 -3.83 5.26 3.58
N VAL A 29 -2.94 5.69 4.47
CA VAL A 29 -1.49 5.75 4.21
C VAL A 29 -0.78 4.54 4.82
N CYS A 30 -0.17 3.71 3.98
CA CYS A 30 0.63 2.58 4.45
C CYS A 30 1.89 3.05 5.16
N ARG A 31 2.10 2.56 6.40
CA ARG A 31 3.25 2.92 7.24
C ARG A 31 4.54 2.13 6.97
N LYS A 32 4.59 1.38 5.86
CA LYS A 32 5.75 0.59 5.42
C LYS A 32 6.36 -0.31 6.51
N CYS A 33 5.52 -0.86 7.39
CA CYS A 33 5.93 -1.56 8.61
C CYS A 33 6.37 -3.03 8.42
N GLY A 34 6.26 -3.59 7.22
CA GLY A 34 6.67 -4.97 6.92
C GLY A 34 5.76 -6.10 7.42
N LYS A 35 4.82 -5.84 8.35
CA LYS A 35 3.95 -6.89 8.92
C LYS A 35 3.17 -7.73 7.90
N CYS A 36 2.73 -7.13 6.78
CA CYS A 36 2.09 -7.90 5.71
C CYS A 36 3.07 -8.84 5.02
N CYS A 37 4.32 -8.42 4.80
CA CYS A 37 5.37 -9.28 4.26
C CYS A 37 5.74 -10.42 5.23
N GLU A 38 5.61 -10.21 6.54
CA GLU A 38 5.84 -11.27 7.55
C GLU A 38 4.76 -12.36 7.55
N LYS A 39 3.51 -12.01 7.20
CA LYS A 39 2.33 -12.86 7.46
C LYS A 39 1.52 -13.25 6.23
N LEU A 40 1.53 -12.46 5.18
CA LEU A 40 0.70 -12.59 3.98
C LEU A 40 1.57 -12.61 2.71
N SER A 41 2.63 -13.41 2.71
CA SER A 41 3.42 -13.55 1.48
C SER A 41 2.55 -14.13 0.36
N HIS A 42 2.57 -13.48 -0.79
CA HIS A 42 1.93 -13.94 -2.04
C HIS A 42 2.95 -14.53 -3.02
N VAL A 43 4.16 -14.82 -2.54
CA VAL A 43 5.27 -15.27 -3.38
C VAL A 43 5.33 -16.79 -3.40
N VAL A 44 5.30 -17.36 -4.60
CA VAL A 44 5.57 -18.78 -4.82
C VAL A 44 6.95 -18.92 -5.44
N TYR A 45 7.77 -19.82 -4.88
CA TYR A 45 9.06 -20.19 -5.44
C TYR A 45 8.97 -21.59 -6.06
N TYR A 46 9.52 -21.73 -7.26
CA TYR A 46 9.63 -22.97 -8.03
C TYR A 46 11.10 -23.42 -8.06
N PRO A 47 11.52 -24.34 -7.16
CA PRO A 47 12.91 -24.77 -7.08
C PRO A 47 13.43 -25.48 -8.34
N ASP A 48 12.57 -26.20 -9.04
CA ASP A 48 12.89 -26.96 -10.26
C ASP A 48 13.33 -26.05 -11.42
N ARG A 49 12.75 -24.84 -11.49
CA ARG A 49 13.04 -23.83 -12.53
C ARG A 49 13.82 -22.62 -12.03
N ARG A 50 14.05 -22.52 -10.72
CA ARG A 50 14.71 -21.38 -10.06
C ARG A 50 13.96 -20.07 -10.34
N GLU A 51 12.65 -20.11 -10.18
CA GLU A 51 11.76 -19.00 -10.55
C GLU A 51 10.87 -18.57 -9.38
N ILE A 52 10.68 -17.26 -9.25
CA ILE A 52 9.67 -16.67 -8.39
C ILE A 52 8.44 -16.37 -9.24
N GLU A 53 7.27 -16.82 -8.80
CA GLU A 53 5.97 -16.44 -9.32
C GLU A 53 5.25 -15.54 -8.33
N VAL A 54 4.87 -14.36 -8.81
CA VAL A 54 4.06 -13.36 -8.14
C VAL A 54 3.48 -12.43 -9.21
N GLU A 55 2.40 -11.72 -8.91
CA GLU A 55 1.89 -10.67 -9.78
C GLU A 55 3.02 -9.70 -10.15
N ASN A 56 2.94 -9.10 -11.36
CA ASN A 56 3.91 -8.13 -11.90
C ASN A 56 5.39 -8.45 -11.64
N ILE A 57 5.79 -9.73 -11.70
CA ILE A 57 7.17 -10.17 -11.48
C ILE A 57 8.20 -9.44 -12.35
N GLU A 58 7.85 -9.08 -13.59
CA GLU A 58 8.77 -8.35 -14.47
C GLU A 58 9.08 -6.94 -13.95
N GLU A 59 8.09 -6.21 -13.41
CA GLU A 59 8.32 -4.91 -12.77
C GLU A 59 9.18 -5.05 -11.51
N ILE A 60 8.98 -6.12 -10.74
CA ILE A 60 9.80 -6.42 -9.55
C ILE A 60 11.24 -6.75 -9.95
N ARG A 61 11.45 -7.53 -11.01
CA ARG A 61 12.76 -7.86 -11.57
C ARG A 61 13.49 -6.61 -12.04
N GLU A 62 12.82 -5.75 -12.81
CA GLU A 62 13.36 -4.48 -13.27
C GLU A 62 13.73 -3.57 -12.09
N PHE A 63 12.84 -3.46 -11.10
CA PHE A 63 13.07 -2.63 -9.92
C PHE A 63 14.25 -3.12 -9.06
N LEU A 64 14.41 -4.44 -8.88
CA LEU A 64 15.48 -5.03 -8.09
C LEU A 64 16.83 -5.09 -8.85
N GLY A 65 16.79 -5.22 -10.17
CA GLY A 65 17.97 -5.46 -10.99
C GLY A 65 18.77 -6.68 -10.50
N ILE A 66 20.07 -6.50 -10.27
CA ILE A 66 20.97 -7.57 -9.82
C ILE A 66 20.49 -8.23 -8.51
N ARG A 67 19.85 -7.46 -7.63
CA ARG A 67 19.37 -7.95 -6.33
C ARG A 67 18.27 -9.01 -6.46
N TYR A 68 17.63 -9.13 -7.62
CA TYR A 68 16.69 -10.22 -7.87
C TYR A 68 17.38 -11.59 -7.77
N TYR A 69 18.60 -11.71 -8.29
CA TYR A 69 19.36 -12.96 -8.25
C TYR A 69 19.84 -13.28 -6.82
N GLU A 70 20.16 -12.27 -6.01
CA GLU A 70 20.47 -12.48 -4.58
C GLU A 70 19.28 -13.11 -3.84
N VAL A 71 18.05 -12.66 -4.14
CA VAL A 71 16.83 -13.24 -3.56
C VAL A 71 16.65 -14.69 -4.02
N LEU A 72 16.89 -15.00 -5.28
CA LEU A 72 16.83 -16.38 -5.80
C LEU A 72 17.86 -17.29 -5.11
N GLU A 73 19.11 -16.83 -4.97
CA GLU A 73 20.17 -17.61 -4.30
C GLU A 73 19.87 -17.86 -2.81
N GLU A 74 19.24 -16.91 -2.13
CA GLU A 74 18.73 -17.13 -0.77
C GLU A 74 17.61 -18.18 -0.74
N LEU A 75 16.62 -18.07 -1.64
CA LEU A 75 15.54 -19.05 -1.76
C LEU A 75 16.04 -20.46 -2.09
N GLU A 76 17.05 -20.60 -2.95
CA GLU A 76 17.67 -21.90 -3.27
C GLU A 76 18.33 -22.56 -2.07
N ARG A 77 18.92 -21.75 -1.18
CA ARG A 77 19.55 -22.25 0.05
C ARG A 77 18.53 -22.63 1.12
N GLU A 78 17.40 -21.92 1.16
CA GLU A 78 16.35 -22.11 2.17
C GLU A 78 15.31 -23.16 1.76
N VAL A 79 14.98 -23.25 0.47
CA VAL A 79 13.93 -24.12 -0.07
C VAL A 79 14.55 -25.28 -0.83
N GLY A 80 14.56 -26.45 -0.20
CA GLY A 80 14.91 -27.71 -0.85
C GLY A 80 13.74 -28.38 -1.57
N GLY A 81 14.06 -29.33 -2.45
CA GLY A 81 13.06 -30.14 -3.17
C GLY A 81 12.78 -29.63 -4.59
N ILE A 82 11.69 -30.12 -5.18
CA ILE A 82 11.27 -29.80 -6.57
C ILE A 82 9.87 -29.21 -6.67
N ASN A 83 9.13 -29.17 -5.55
CA ASN A 83 7.75 -28.72 -5.54
C ASN A 83 7.69 -27.20 -5.37
N ALA A 84 6.66 -26.58 -5.95
CA ALA A 84 6.40 -25.17 -5.72
C ALA A 84 6.05 -24.92 -4.24
N VAL A 85 6.60 -23.88 -3.64
CA VAL A 85 6.41 -23.52 -2.23
C VAL A 85 5.98 -22.07 -2.13
N MET A 86 4.90 -21.82 -1.38
CA MET A 86 4.57 -20.47 -0.95
C MET A 86 5.56 -20.06 0.15
N VAL A 87 6.41 -19.08 -0.15
CA VAL A 87 7.50 -18.67 0.73
C VAL A 87 6.97 -17.73 1.80
N SER A 88 7.16 -18.08 3.08
CA SER A 88 6.82 -17.20 4.20
C SER A 88 7.92 -17.26 5.27
N PRO A 89 8.45 -16.11 5.76
CA PRO A 89 8.06 -14.74 5.41
C PRO A 89 8.36 -14.39 3.94
N CYS A 90 7.77 -13.32 3.44
CA CYS A 90 7.97 -12.87 2.06
C CYS A 90 9.46 -12.67 1.77
N PRO A 91 10.00 -13.20 0.65
CA PRO A 91 11.41 -13.10 0.35
C PRO A 91 11.87 -11.68 0.02
N PHE A 92 10.95 -10.73 -0.16
CA PHE A 92 11.25 -9.30 -0.29
C PHE A 92 11.27 -8.54 1.04
N LEU A 93 11.16 -9.22 2.19
CA LEU A 93 11.27 -8.60 3.51
C LEU A 93 12.74 -8.53 3.95
N ARG A 94 13.29 -7.33 4.11
CA ARG A 94 14.63 -7.12 4.71
C ARG A 94 14.56 -6.04 5.77
N ASN A 95 15.18 -6.29 6.93
CA ASN A 95 15.22 -5.36 8.06
C ASN A 95 13.82 -4.80 8.44
N GLY A 96 12.80 -5.66 8.43
CA GLY A 96 11.41 -5.29 8.75
C GLY A 96 10.72 -4.41 7.69
N LYS A 97 11.28 -4.28 6.48
CA LYS A 97 10.72 -3.45 5.40
C LYS A 97 10.60 -4.24 4.09
N CYS A 98 9.57 -3.93 3.32
CA CYS A 98 9.39 -4.44 1.97
C CYS A 98 10.40 -3.77 1.03
N THR A 99 11.33 -4.54 0.47
CA THR A 99 12.36 -4.01 -0.43
C THR A 99 11.81 -3.63 -1.80
N VAL A 100 10.68 -4.22 -2.20
CA VAL A 100 10.00 -3.95 -3.48
C VAL A 100 8.80 -3.01 -3.32
N TYR A 101 8.75 -2.20 -2.25
CA TYR A 101 7.57 -1.39 -1.92
C TYR A 101 6.97 -0.58 -3.11
N PRO A 102 7.80 0.07 -3.96
CA PRO A 102 7.32 0.75 -5.17
C PRO A 102 6.70 -0.18 -6.22
N ALA A 103 7.34 -1.32 -6.47
CA ALA A 103 6.95 -2.32 -7.47
C ALA A 103 6.05 -3.42 -6.90
N ARG A 104 5.36 -3.16 -5.77
CA ARG A 104 4.57 -4.19 -5.08
C ARG A 104 3.52 -4.84 -5.99
N PRO A 105 3.22 -6.13 -5.76
CA PRO A 105 2.05 -6.81 -6.31
C PRO A 105 0.76 -6.01 -6.19
N ALA A 106 -0.17 -6.15 -7.13
CA ALA A 106 -1.47 -5.49 -7.08
C ALA A 106 -2.25 -5.86 -5.80
N SER A 107 -2.23 -7.13 -5.42
CA SER A 107 -2.68 -7.64 -4.12
C SER A 107 -2.03 -6.91 -2.95
N CYS A 108 -0.72 -6.66 -3.01
CA CYS A 108 0.02 -5.92 -1.98
C CYS A 108 -0.24 -4.40 -2.01
N LYS A 109 -0.58 -3.81 -3.16
CA LYS A 109 -0.96 -2.39 -3.31
C LYS A 109 -2.35 -2.12 -2.75
N SER A 110 -3.28 -3.07 -2.86
CA SER A 110 -4.64 -2.95 -2.32
C SER A 110 -4.75 -3.24 -0.81
N PHE A 111 -3.78 -3.94 -0.21
CA PHE A 111 -3.75 -4.14 1.23
C PHE A 111 -3.44 -2.82 1.97
N PRO A 112 -4.17 -2.45 3.05
CA PRO A 112 -5.16 -3.23 3.80
C PRO A 112 -6.62 -2.81 3.61
N ILE A 113 -6.98 -2.13 2.50
CA ILE A 113 -8.25 -1.39 2.42
C ILE A 113 -9.51 -2.28 2.54
N TYR A 114 -9.40 -3.55 2.13
CA TYR A 114 -10.50 -4.53 2.15
C TYR A 114 -10.45 -5.50 3.35
N GLY A 115 -9.43 -5.39 4.22
CA GLY A 115 -9.30 -6.25 5.38
C GLY A 115 -7.88 -6.38 5.91
N ASP A 116 -7.77 -6.70 7.21
CA ASP A 116 -6.49 -6.88 7.89
C ASP A 116 -5.96 -8.30 7.84
N PHE A 117 -6.83 -9.30 7.62
CA PHE A 117 -6.50 -10.74 7.63
C PHE A 117 -5.66 -11.19 8.85
N GLY A 118 -5.84 -10.55 10.02
CA GLY A 118 -5.07 -10.87 11.23
C GLY A 118 -3.62 -10.37 11.25
N VAL A 119 -3.23 -9.51 10.31
CA VAL A 119 -1.89 -8.92 10.25
C VAL A 119 -1.64 -8.00 11.44
N GLY A 120 -2.63 -7.24 11.88
CA GLY A 120 -2.49 -6.17 12.84
C GLY A 120 -1.84 -4.94 12.21
N CYS A 121 -2.30 -4.54 11.02
CA CYS A 121 -1.77 -3.44 10.24
C CYS A 121 -1.96 -2.09 10.99
N PRO A 122 -0.87 -1.38 11.34
CA PRO A 122 -0.97 -0.10 12.04
C PRO A 122 -1.62 0.98 11.16
N ALA A 123 -1.41 0.93 9.83
CA ALA A 123 -2.03 1.86 8.89
C ALA A 123 -3.56 1.74 8.89
N LEU A 124 -4.08 0.50 8.85
CA LEU A 124 -5.52 0.27 8.88
C LEU A 124 -6.12 0.73 10.21
N ARG A 125 -5.48 0.39 11.33
CA ARG A 125 -5.94 0.81 12.66
C ARG A 125 -6.06 2.34 12.75
N ARG A 126 -4.99 3.03 12.36
CA ARG A 126 -4.94 4.50 12.32
C ARG A 126 -6.03 5.08 11.42
N PHE A 127 -6.24 4.46 10.26
CA PHE A 127 -7.28 4.86 9.33
C PHE A 127 -8.69 4.74 9.92
N GLU A 128 -9.01 3.63 10.60
CA GLU A 128 -10.29 3.48 11.31
C GLU A 128 -10.46 4.52 12.44
N GLU A 129 -9.39 4.82 13.18
CA GLU A 129 -9.40 5.85 14.23
C GLU A 129 -9.72 7.24 13.65
N VAL A 130 -9.11 7.59 12.51
CA VAL A 130 -9.39 8.83 11.79
C VAL A 130 -10.83 8.89 11.31
N LEU A 131 -11.36 7.84 10.67
CA LEU A 131 -12.75 7.77 10.24
C LEU A 131 -13.72 7.97 11.41
N LYS A 132 -13.45 7.30 12.54
CA LYS A 132 -14.25 7.44 13.75
C LYS A 132 -14.21 8.86 14.32
N ALA A 133 -13.03 9.47 14.41
CA ALA A 133 -12.87 10.85 14.90
C ALA A 133 -13.61 11.88 14.01
N LEU A 134 -13.70 11.60 12.70
CA LEU A 134 -14.44 12.42 11.75
C LEU A 134 -15.96 12.21 11.83
N GLY A 135 -16.42 11.11 12.42
CA GLY A 135 -17.83 10.71 12.44
C GLY A 135 -18.27 10.02 11.14
N CYS A 136 -17.33 9.41 10.42
CA CYS A 136 -17.52 8.82 9.10
C CYS A 136 -17.71 7.29 9.22
N GLU A 137 -18.84 6.84 9.77
CA GLU A 137 -19.11 5.41 9.99
C GLU A 137 -19.49 4.65 8.72
N LYS A 138 -20.09 5.34 7.73
CA LYS A 138 -20.45 4.78 6.42
C LYS A 138 -19.51 5.32 5.36
N ALA A 139 -18.67 4.44 4.83
CA ALA A 139 -17.69 4.78 3.81
C ALA A 139 -17.56 3.66 2.77
N GLU A 140 -17.42 4.05 1.52
CA GLU A 140 -17.02 3.16 0.43
C GLU A 140 -15.50 3.01 0.44
N ARG A 141 -15.00 1.77 0.46
CA ARG A 141 -13.56 1.46 0.50
C ARG A 141 -13.03 1.31 -0.92
N VAL A 142 -12.06 2.13 -1.30
CA VAL A 142 -11.61 2.29 -2.68
C VAL A 142 -10.11 2.09 -2.81
N CYS A 143 -9.71 1.34 -3.83
CA CYS A 143 -8.34 1.21 -4.32
C CYS A 143 -8.34 1.44 -5.82
N MET A 144 -7.63 2.47 -6.30
CA MET A 144 -7.53 2.79 -7.73
C MET A 144 -6.27 3.64 -8.03
N PRO A 145 -5.87 3.76 -9.31
CA PRO A 145 -4.81 4.67 -9.70
C PRO A 145 -5.08 6.11 -9.22
N LEU A 146 -4.08 6.77 -8.66
CA LEU A 146 -4.21 8.09 -8.05
C LEU A 146 -4.68 9.16 -9.06
N ASP A 147 -4.23 9.06 -10.31
CA ASP A 147 -4.60 9.95 -11.40
C ASP A 147 -6.04 9.78 -11.88
N SER A 148 -6.68 8.66 -11.53
CA SER A 148 -8.03 8.30 -11.90
C SER A 148 -9.05 8.66 -10.81
N VAL A 149 -8.60 9.23 -9.69
CA VAL A 149 -9.47 9.59 -8.57
C VAL A 149 -10.29 10.83 -8.88
N GLU A 150 -11.62 10.68 -8.86
CA GLU A 150 -12.52 11.83 -8.78
C GLU A 150 -12.31 12.57 -7.46
N LYS A 151 -11.94 13.86 -7.55
CA LYS A 151 -11.63 14.67 -6.38
C LYS A 151 -12.87 15.00 -5.56
N GLY A 152 -12.82 14.67 -4.26
CA GLY A 152 -13.84 15.08 -3.30
C GLY A 152 -13.89 16.60 -3.12
N LYS A 153 -15.04 17.09 -2.66
CA LYS A 153 -15.31 18.52 -2.43
C LYS A 153 -15.74 18.73 -0.96
N PRO A 154 -14.84 18.54 0.01
CA PRO A 154 -15.15 18.73 1.42
C PRO A 154 -15.45 20.21 1.72
N SER A 155 -16.23 20.45 2.78
CA SER A 155 -16.41 21.81 3.30
C SER A 155 -15.16 22.29 4.04
N LYS A 156 -14.98 23.60 4.17
CA LYS A 156 -13.90 24.21 4.96
C LYS A 156 -13.80 23.60 6.37
N ALA A 157 -14.94 23.51 7.07
CA ALA A 157 -15.01 22.94 8.41
C ALA A 157 -14.56 21.48 8.46
N PHE A 158 -14.83 20.69 7.41
CA PHE A 158 -14.35 19.32 7.32
C PHE A 158 -12.83 19.26 7.13
N VAL A 159 -12.29 20.10 6.24
CA VAL A 159 -10.84 20.20 6.00
C VAL A 159 -10.13 20.58 7.29
N GLU A 160 -10.57 21.63 7.99
CA GLU A 160 -9.99 22.06 9.27
C GLU A 160 -10.02 20.93 10.31
N LYS A 161 -11.15 20.22 10.43
CA LYS A 161 -11.26 19.07 11.32
C LYS A 161 -10.26 17.97 10.96
N TYR A 162 -10.14 17.63 9.68
CA TYR A 162 -9.19 16.63 9.20
C TYR A 162 -7.74 17.01 9.50
N LEU A 163 -7.34 18.24 9.16
CA LEU A 163 -5.99 18.74 9.39
C LEU A 163 -5.61 18.76 10.87
N SER A 164 -6.58 18.97 11.77
CA SER A 164 -6.32 18.97 13.22
C SER A 164 -5.94 17.59 13.80
N ILE A 165 -6.24 16.50 13.08
CA ILE A 165 -6.00 15.13 13.54
C ILE A 165 -5.04 14.34 12.66
N ALA A 166 -4.81 14.77 11.41
CA ALA A 166 -4.03 14.05 10.41
C ALA A 166 -2.52 14.30 10.55
N GLU A 167 -1.73 13.34 10.10
CA GLU A 167 -0.26 13.44 10.00
C GLU A 167 0.18 13.92 8.61
N GLU A 168 1.43 14.37 8.48
CA GLU A 168 1.97 14.99 7.26
C GLU A 168 1.70 14.18 5.98
N GLU A 169 2.07 12.90 5.96
CA GLU A 169 1.83 12.01 4.81
C GLU A 169 0.32 11.80 4.50
N GLU A 170 -0.52 11.87 5.54
CA GLU A 170 -1.98 11.76 5.40
C GLU A 170 -2.54 13.05 4.77
N ILE A 171 -2.05 14.21 5.18
CA ILE A 171 -2.42 15.53 4.65
C ILE A 171 -2.05 15.66 3.18
N GLU A 172 -0.81 15.28 2.81
CA GLU A 172 -0.36 15.32 1.42
C GLU A 172 -1.29 14.51 0.50
N LEU A 173 -1.60 13.27 0.89
CA LEU A 173 -2.48 12.42 0.10
C LEU A 173 -3.92 12.93 0.12
N PHE A 174 -4.40 13.49 1.24
CA PHE A 174 -5.72 14.11 1.31
C PHE A 174 -5.87 15.26 0.31
N PHE A 175 -4.85 16.11 0.16
CA PHE A 175 -4.84 17.19 -0.83
C PHE A 175 -4.76 16.68 -2.27
N ALA A 176 -4.10 15.55 -2.50
CA ALA A 176 -4.11 14.90 -3.81
C ALA A 176 -5.50 14.35 -4.17
N LEU A 177 -6.24 13.81 -3.19
CA LEU A 177 -7.53 13.15 -3.39
C LEU A 177 -8.74 14.10 -3.34
N ASN A 178 -8.57 15.36 -2.97
CA ASN A 178 -9.66 16.31 -2.78
C ASN A 178 -9.34 17.69 -3.38
N SER A 179 -10.39 18.39 -3.80
CA SER A 179 -10.32 19.79 -4.22
C SER A 179 -10.39 20.68 -2.99
N VAL A 180 -9.22 21.05 -2.47
CA VAL A 180 -9.05 21.83 -1.23
C VAL A 180 -8.43 23.22 -1.44
N ALA A 181 -8.17 23.59 -2.70
CA ALA A 181 -7.38 24.78 -3.05
C ALA A 181 -7.99 26.11 -2.55
N ASP A 182 -9.28 26.12 -2.21
CA ASP A 182 -9.99 27.30 -1.70
C ASP A 182 -9.80 27.53 -0.18
N PHE A 183 -9.05 26.67 0.51
CA PHE A 183 -8.94 26.66 1.98
C PHE A 183 -7.51 26.78 2.51
N ILE A 184 -6.51 26.82 1.62
CA ILE A 184 -5.08 26.96 1.95
C ILE A 184 -4.66 28.42 1.77
#